data_AF-A0A3A6N154-F1
#
_entry.id   AF-A0A3A6N154-F1
#
_cell.length_a   1.000
_cell.length_b   1.000
_cell.length_c   1.000
_cell.angle_alpha   90.00
_cell.angle_beta   90.00
_cell.angle_gamma   90.00
#
_symmetry.space_group_name_H-M   'P 1'
#
loop_
_entity.id
_entity.type
_entity.pdbx_description
1 polymer ?
#
loop_
_entity_poly.entity_id
_entity_poly.type
_entity_poly.pdbx_seq_one_letter_code
_entity_poly.pdbx_strand_id
1 'polypeptide(L)'
;MSYRRIGRKTEVRWETKVPRFPRVHADNAIYHTIARGNNKQDVFLSEDDYYFYLSLFEKYGSRHGVTLHAYALLPNHIHLLVQVSTRPLSGMMHVLQQSYTQAFNRRYGHVGHVFQGRYKALLVEDDAYLLQLVKYIHLNPVEAGLCREPDDYPWSSHSHYSIGWGRGTVETGLVKSIMAVFGTGIIDDYALLPAKPVEAVLPDQPVKGATTKSVETTLDRLLSIVAQLSNLPPSALLESTKIRHVVQARRLFIYCASRVGYKMSEIGQYLGRSNTSVSEAVEHVTRKLLDRQSNWTHRVKQVLDEADSSATVSHSRLSKH
;
A
#
# COMPACT_ATOMS: atom_id res chain seq x y z
N MET A 1 -7.92 36.07 22.76
CA MET A 1 -8.77 35.16 23.54
C MET A 1 -10.23 35.51 23.28
N SER A 2 -10.86 34.87 22.29
CA SER A 2 -12.22 34.30 22.35
C SER A 2 -12.62 33.89 20.93
N TYR A 3 -13.07 32.65 20.82
CA TYR A 3 -13.53 31.99 19.61
C TYR A 3 -15.06 32.15 19.56
N ARG A 4 -15.63 32.51 18.39
CA ARG A 4 -17.00 32.11 18.04
C ARG A 4 -17.03 31.62 16.60
N ARG A 5 -17.35 30.34 16.48
CA ARG A 5 -17.54 29.56 15.26
C ARG A 5 -19.00 29.70 14.84
N ILE A 6 -19.29 30.16 13.63
CA ILE A 6 -20.56 29.86 12.94
C ILE A 6 -20.22 29.55 11.49
N GLY A 7 -20.52 28.31 11.09
CA GLY A 7 -20.17 27.77 9.79
C GLY A 7 -20.99 28.35 8.64
N ARG A 8 -20.36 28.37 7.47
CA ARG A 8 -21.02 28.13 6.19
C ARG A 8 -20.17 27.11 5.45
N LYS A 9 -20.72 25.92 5.22
CA LYS A 9 -20.24 25.02 4.17
C LYS A 9 -20.34 25.81 2.86
N THR A 10 -19.21 26.18 2.27
CA THR A 10 -19.19 26.62 0.87
C THR A 10 -19.38 25.37 0.01
N GLU A 11 -20.64 25.04 -0.30
CA GLU A 11 -20.94 24.14 -1.40
C GLU A 11 -20.51 24.83 -2.70
N VAL A 12 -19.42 24.34 -3.29
CA VAL A 12 -19.02 24.73 -4.63
C VAL A 12 -19.97 24.03 -5.61
N ARG A 13 -20.99 24.75 -6.08
CA ARG A 13 -21.86 24.34 -7.17
C ARG A 13 -21.12 24.50 -8.50
N TRP A 14 -20.76 23.40 -9.14
CA TRP A 14 -20.19 23.43 -10.49
C TRP A 14 -21.33 23.52 -11.53
N GLU A 15 -21.64 24.73 -11.98
CA GLU A 15 -22.73 25.01 -12.94
C GLU A 15 -22.31 24.86 -14.41
N THR A 16 -21.34 23.99 -14.72
CA THR A 16 -20.93 23.74 -16.12
C THR A 16 -20.50 22.29 -16.31
N LYS A 17 -21.06 21.62 -17.31
CA LYS A 17 -20.78 20.22 -17.67
C LYS A 17 -19.35 20.12 -18.23
N VAL A 18 -18.36 20.03 -17.35
CA VAL A 18 -16.94 19.86 -17.73
C VAL A 18 -16.79 18.46 -18.34
N PRO A 19 -16.24 18.30 -19.56
CA PRO A 19 -16.15 16.99 -20.21
C PRO A 19 -15.34 15.96 -19.41
N ARG A 20 -14.39 16.42 -18.59
CA ARG A 20 -13.49 15.60 -17.77
C ARG A 20 -13.00 16.39 -16.54
N PHE A 21 -12.98 15.77 -15.36
CA PHE A 21 -12.50 16.40 -14.13
C PHE A 21 -10.96 16.61 -14.14
N PRO A 22 -10.46 17.73 -13.58
CA PRO A 22 -9.03 17.91 -13.30
C PRO A 22 -8.51 16.80 -12.39
N ARG A 23 -7.25 16.40 -12.57
CA ARG A 23 -6.61 15.48 -11.62
C ARG A 23 -6.40 16.21 -10.29
N VAL A 24 -6.67 15.53 -9.19
CA VAL A 24 -6.38 16.04 -7.85
C VAL A 24 -4.87 16.25 -7.75
N HIS A 25 -4.47 17.47 -7.38
CA HIS A 25 -3.10 17.84 -7.07
C HIS A 25 -3.06 18.30 -5.61
N ALA A 26 -2.07 17.79 -4.89
CA ALA A 26 -1.73 18.21 -3.54
C ALA A 26 -0.21 18.16 -3.42
N ASP A 27 0.35 19.11 -2.68
CA ASP A 27 1.79 19.20 -2.49
C ASP A 27 2.29 18.03 -1.64
N ASN A 28 3.47 17.50 -1.98
CA ASN A 28 4.10 16.33 -1.34
C ASN A 28 3.28 15.05 -1.42
N ALA A 29 2.22 15.02 -2.24
CA ALA A 29 1.32 13.89 -2.36
C ALA A 29 1.95 12.73 -3.12
N ILE A 30 1.56 11.52 -2.72
CA ILE A 30 2.00 10.26 -3.32
C ILE A 30 0.88 9.73 -4.22
N TYR A 31 1.24 9.26 -5.40
CA TYR A 31 0.31 8.72 -6.39
C TYR A 31 0.73 7.34 -6.87
N HIS A 32 -0.25 6.43 -6.97
CA HIS A 32 -0.14 5.26 -7.83
C HIS A 32 -0.41 5.68 -9.27
N THR A 33 0.59 5.56 -10.12
CA THR A 33 0.49 5.87 -11.54
C THR A 33 0.47 4.60 -12.37
N ILE A 34 -0.48 4.53 -13.31
CA ILE A 34 -0.64 3.40 -14.23
C ILE A 34 -0.71 3.91 -15.67
N ALA A 35 0.09 3.32 -16.56
CA ALA A 35 0.00 3.54 -17.99
C ALA A 35 -0.04 2.20 -18.71
N ARG A 36 -0.96 2.01 -19.67
CA ARG A 36 -1.15 0.74 -20.37
C ARG A 36 -1.03 0.93 -21.87
N GLY A 37 -0.43 -0.05 -22.53
CA GLY A 37 -0.28 -0.12 -23.98
C GLY A 37 -1.61 -0.17 -24.70
N ASN A 38 -1.70 0.55 -25.81
CA ASN A 38 -2.90 0.62 -26.63
C ASN A 38 -3.37 -0.80 -26.99
N ASN A 39 -4.67 -1.08 -26.89
CA ASN A 39 -5.20 -2.44 -27.08
C ASN A 39 -4.52 -3.55 -26.23
N LYS A 40 -3.93 -3.18 -25.07
CA LYS A 40 -3.14 -4.08 -24.21
C LYS A 40 -1.89 -4.66 -24.89
N GLN A 41 -1.43 -4.04 -25.98
CA GLN A 41 -0.21 -4.42 -26.67
C GLN A 41 1.02 -4.09 -25.84
N ASP A 42 2.11 -4.78 -26.14
CA ASP A 42 3.39 -4.53 -25.51
C ASP A 42 3.91 -3.15 -25.90
N VAL A 43 4.32 -2.41 -24.87
CA VAL A 43 4.99 -1.11 -24.97
C VAL A 43 6.49 -1.24 -24.76
N PHE A 44 6.99 -2.38 -24.27
CA PHE A 44 8.41 -2.71 -24.18
C PHE A 44 8.69 -3.99 -24.97
N LEU A 45 9.40 -3.87 -26.10
CA LEU A 45 9.69 -4.99 -27.00
C LEU A 45 11.12 -5.51 -26.86
N SER A 46 12.01 -4.72 -26.25
CA SER A 46 13.39 -5.08 -25.96
C SER A 46 13.85 -4.51 -24.63
N GLU A 47 14.94 -5.04 -24.08
CA GLU A 47 15.54 -4.54 -22.83
C GLU A 47 15.88 -3.04 -22.88
N ASP A 48 16.37 -2.58 -24.03
CA ASP A 48 16.69 -1.18 -24.28
C ASP A 48 15.49 -0.24 -24.05
N ASP A 49 14.27 -0.71 -24.32
CA ASP A 49 13.08 0.10 -24.13
C ASP A 49 12.84 0.39 -22.64
N TYR A 50 13.05 -0.61 -21.78
CA TYR A 50 12.94 -0.46 -20.33
C TYR A 50 14.01 0.48 -19.79
N TYR A 51 15.27 0.29 -20.22
CA TYR A 51 16.36 1.20 -19.85
C TYR A 51 16.08 2.63 -20.30
N PHE A 52 15.61 2.81 -21.54
CA PHE A 52 15.27 4.12 -22.06
C PHE A 52 14.16 4.76 -21.24
N TYR A 53 13.08 4.04 -20.92
CA TYR A 53 12.00 4.56 -20.09
C TYR A 53 12.47 4.99 -18.71
N LEU A 54 13.29 4.18 -18.02
CA LEU A 54 13.86 4.53 -16.72
C LEU A 54 14.76 5.77 -16.82
N SER A 55 15.55 5.91 -17.89
CA SER A 55 16.39 7.09 -18.12
C SER A 55 15.56 8.37 -18.34
N LEU A 56 14.42 8.26 -19.05
CA LEU A 56 13.48 9.38 -19.21
C LEU A 56 12.85 9.73 -17.88
N PHE A 57 12.46 8.74 -17.08
CA PHE A 57 11.91 8.98 -15.74
C PHE A 57 12.92 9.73 -14.88
N GLU A 58 14.17 9.30 -14.80
CA GLU A 58 15.20 9.97 -14.01
C GLU A 58 15.43 11.42 -14.46
N LYS A 59 15.53 11.63 -15.77
CA LYS A 59 15.71 12.95 -16.38
C LYS A 59 14.56 13.90 -16.06
N TYR A 60 13.31 13.47 -16.25
CA TYR A 60 12.14 14.35 -16.09
C TYR A 60 11.65 14.41 -14.64
N GLY A 61 11.79 13.34 -13.88
CA GLY A 61 11.48 13.30 -12.45
C GLY A 61 12.26 14.38 -11.70
N SER A 62 13.57 14.42 -11.88
CA SER A 62 14.44 15.44 -11.27
C SER A 62 14.05 16.87 -11.66
N ARG A 63 13.73 17.13 -12.94
CA ARG A 63 13.34 18.46 -13.45
C ARG A 63 11.98 18.94 -12.94
N HIS A 64 11.09 18.01 -12.63
CA HIS A 64 9.74 18.31 -12.18
C HIS A 64 9.55 18.12 -10.67
N GLY A 65 10.60 17.73 -9.95
CA GLY A 65 10.53 17.46 -8.51
C GLY A 65 9.57 16.30 -8.22
N VAL A 66 9.73 15.19 -8.94
CA VAL A 66 8.99 13.95 -8.73
C VAL A 66 9.97 12.86 -8.30
N THR A 67 9.70 12.25 -7.15
CA THR A 67 10.48 11.15 -6.57
C THR A 67 9.80 9.82 -6.87
N LEU A 68 10.58 8.80 -7.24
CA LEU A 68 10.09 7.43 -7.44
C LEU A 68 10.34 6.60 -6.20
N HIS A 69 9.29 5.95 -5.67
CA HIS A 69 9.40 5.06 -4.51
C HIS A 69 9.33 3.60 -4.89
N ALA A 70 8.52 3.24 -5.88
CA ALA A 70 8.45 1.86 -6.38
C ALA A 70 8.01 1.85 -7.84
N TYR A 71 8.39 0.81 -8.58
CA TYR A 71 7.94 0.58 -9.94
C TYR A 71 7.92 -0.91 -10.31
N ALA A 72 7.09 -1.22 -11.29
CA ALA A 72 7.17 -2.43 -12.11
C ALA A 72 6.80 -2.05 -13.54
N LEU A 73 7.71 -2.30 -14.48
CA LEU A 73 7.49 -2.11 -15.90
C LEU A 73 7.20 -3.49 -16.49
N LEU A 74 5.95 -3.77 -16.84
CA LEU A 74 5.54 -5.01 -17.50
C LEU A 74 5.48 -4.76 -19.01
N PRO A 75 5.59 -5.80 -19.87
CA PRO A 75 5.64 -5.65 -21.32
C PRO A 75 4.56 -4.72 -21.88
N ASN A 76 3.31 -4.84 -21.40
CA ASN A 76 2.17 -4.04 -21.88
C ASN A 76 1.68 -2.95 -20.93
N HIS A 77 2.27 -2.75 -19.74
CA HIS A 77 1.86 -1.68 -18.83
C HIS A 77 2.89 -1.34 -17.76
N ILE A 78 2.69 -0.19 -17.13
CA ILE A 78 3.62 0.41 -16.20
C ILE A 78 2.88 0.72 -14.91
N HIS A 79 3.49 0.35 -13.79
CA HIS A 79 3.08 0.75 -12.46
C HIS A 79 4.19 1.57 -11.79
N LEU A 80 3.86 2.75 -11.27
CA LEU A 80 4.79 3.63 -10.55
C LEU A 80 4.15 4.10 -9.25
N LEU A 81 4.91 4.17 -8.17
CA LEU A 81 4.58 4.88 -6.94
C LEU A 81 5.44 6.14 -6.88
N VAL A 82 4.83 7.30 -7.07
CA VAL A 82 5.57 8.57 -7.22
C VAL A 82 5.09 9.61 -6.23
N GLN A 83 6.03 10.36 -5.66
CA GLN A 83 5.73 11.53 -4.83
C GLN A 83 6.03 12.80 -5.64
N VAL A 84 5.07 13.72 -5.71
CA VAL A 84 5.30 15.05 -6.28
C VAL A 84 5.74 16.01 -5.20
N SER A 85 6.55 17.01 -5.54
CA SER A 85 6.84 18.15 -4.67
C SER A 85 5.68 19.16 -4.74
N THR A 86 5.86 20.30 -5.41
CA THR A 86 4.84 21.36 -5.53
C THR A 86 4.21 21.43 -6.93
N ARG A 87 4.81 20.74 -7.90
CA ARG A 87 4.34 20.76 -9.30
C ARG A 87 3.38 19.61 -9.58
N PRO A 88 2.34 19.82 -10.40
CA PRO A 88 1.45 18.74 -10.81
C PRO A 88 2.17 17.62 -11.56
N LEU A 89 1.86 16.37 -11.19
CA LEU A 89 2.40 15.16 -11.82
C LEU A 89 2.21 15.13 -13.34
N SER A 90 1.15 15.77 -13.84
CA SER A 90 0.83 15.82 -15.27
C SER A 90 1.89 16.43 -16.14
N GLY A 91 2.65 17.40 -15.64
CA GLY A 91 3.74 17.99 -16.41
C GLY A 91 4.82 16.95 -16.72
N MET A 92 5.27 16.23 -15.70
CA MET A 92 6.31 15.20 -15.81
C MET A 92 5.84 14.03 -16.68
N MET A 93 4.65 13.49 -16.39
CA MET A 93 4.13 12.33 -17.12
C MET A 93 3.85 12.63 -18.60
N HIS A 94 3.47 13.87 -18.93
CA HIS A 94 3.26 14.28 -20.32
C HIS A 94 4.56 14.19 -21.12
N VAL A 95 5.63 14.85 -20.64
CA VAL A 95 6.92 14.85 -21.35
C VAL A 95 7.54 13.45 -21.41
N LEU A 96 7.39 12.66 -20.34
CA LEU A 96 7.86 11.28 -20.29
C LEU A 96 7.18 10.41 -21.34
N GLN A 97 5.84 10.34 -21.34
CA GLN A 97 5.09 9.49 -22.27
C GLN A 97 5.25 9.95 -23.71
N GLN A 98 5.32 11.26 -23.95
CA GLN A 98 5.53 11.82 -25.28
C GLN A 98 6.90 11.42 -25.83
N SER A 99 7.98 11.64 -25.08
CA SER A 99 9.34 11.28 -25.51
C SER A 99 9.48 9.77 -25.73
N TYR A 100 8.90 8.95 -24.85
CA TYR A 100 8.90 7.51 -25.02
C TYR A 100 8.16 7.06 -26.29
N THR A 101 6.93 7.56 -26.49
CA THR A 101 6.10 7.22 -27.66
C THR A 101 6.78 7.61 -28.97
N GLN A 102 7.41 8.79 -29.02
CA GLN A 102 8.13 9.24 -30.22
C GLN A 102 9.32 8.33 -30.55
N ALA A 103 10.10 7.95 -29.54
CA ALA A 103 11.22 7.04 -29.73
C ALA A 103 10.76 5.64 -30.14
N PHE A 104 9.73 5.10 -29.49
CA PHE A 104 9.14 3.80 -29.81
C PHE A 104 8.63 3.76 -31.26
N ASN A 105 7.83 4.74 -31.67
CA ASN A 105 7.30 4.84 -33.03
C ASN A 105 8.42 4.91 -34.07
N ARG A 106 9.47 5.70 -33.80
CA ARG A 106 10.63 5.80 -34.70
C ARG A 106 11.42 4.50 -34.76
N ARG A 107 11.63 3.82 -33.63
CA ARG A 107 12.43 2.59 -33.53
C ARG A 107 11.75 1.42 -34.22
N TYR A 108 10.44 1.28 -34.04
CA TYR A 108 9.68 0.11 -34.49
C TYR A 108 8.80 0.37 -35.73
N GLY A 109 8.87 1.57 -36.31
CA GLY A 109 8.00 1.96 -37.43
C GLY A 109 6.50 1.96 -37.07
N HIS A 110 6.17 2.03 -35.77
CA HIS A 110 4.80 1.98 -35.28
C HIS A 110 4.05 3.29 -35.59
N VAL A 111 2.81 3.17 -36.05
CA VAL A 111 1.93 4.29 -36.38
C VAL A 111 0.78 4.34 -35.37
N GLY A 112 0.57 5.51 -34.76
CA GLY A 112 -0.53 5.75 -33.83
C GLY A 112 -0.10 5.79 -32.37
N HIS A 113 -1.06 5.52 -31.48
CA HIS A 113 -0.87 5.60 -30.04
C HIS A 113 -0.19 4.35 -29.48
N VAL A 114 0.89 4.54 -28.72
CA VAL A 114 1.55 3.47 -27.96
C VAL A 114 0.79 3.15 -26.67
N PHE A 115 0.23 4.16 -25.99
CA PHE A 115 -0.57 3.98 -24.77
C PHE A 115 -2.08 4.17 -25.05
N GLN A 116 -2.96 3.54 -24.26
CA GLN A 116 -4.44 3.61 -24.35
C GLN A 116 -5.03 5.02 -24.12
N GLY A 117 -4.20 6.01 -23.84
CA GLY A 117 -4.61 7.36 -23.52
C GLY A 117 -3.76 7.92 -22.38
N ARG A 118 -4.36 8.75 -21.54
CA ARG A 118 -3.64 9.34 -20.42
C ARG A 118 -3.37 8.30 -19.34
N TYR A 119 -2.24 8.42 -18.66
CA TYR A 119 -1.98 7.69 -17.43
C TYR A 119 -3.09 7.93 -16.38
N LYS A 120 -3.34 6.92 -15.54
CA LYS A 120 -4.13 7.02 -14.31
C LYS A 120 -3.23 7.45 -13.16
N ALA A 121 -3.76 8.27 -12.25
CA ALA A 121 -3.08 8.64 -11.01
C ALA A 121 -4.08 8.59 -9.86
N LEU A 122 -3.84 7.68 -8.92
CA LEU A 122 -4.66 7.49 -7.72
C LEU A 122 -3.88 8.05 -6.53
N LEU A 123 -4.49 8.96 -5.77
CA LEU A 123 -3.89 9.53 -4.56
C LEU A 123 -3.75 8.43 -3.48
N VAL A 124 -2.61 8.40 -2.81
CA VAL A 124 -2.31 7.50 -1.69
C VAL A 124 -2.37 8.33 -0.41
N GLU A 125 -3.39 8.10 0.42
CA GLU A 125 -3.66 8.92 1.62
C GLU A 125 -3.23 8.25 2.93
N ASP A 126 -3.04 6.93 2.95
CA ASP A 126 -2.71 6.17 4.16
C ASP A 126 -1.49 5.27 4.00
N ASP A 127 -0.68 5.21 5.07
CA ASP A 127 0.59 4.47 5.11
C ASP A 127 0.40 2.96 4.95
N ALA A 128 -0.71 2.40 5.44
CA ALA A 128 -1.00 0.98 5.32
C ALA A 128 -1.28 0.58 3.87
N TYR A 129 -2.09 1.37 3.16
CA TYR A 129 -2.36 1.23 1.74
C TYR A 129 -1.10 1.45 0.91
N LEU A 130 -0.24 2.42 1.28
CA LEU A 130 1.05 2.62 0.64
C LEU A 130 1.89 1.32 0.65
N LEU A 131 1.97 0.63 1.79
CA LEU A 131 2.71 -0.64 1.88
C LEU A 131 2.05 -1.75 1.07
N GLN A 132 0.72 -1.87 1.10
CA GLN A 132 -0.01 -2.83 0.26
C GLN A 132 0.22 -2.57 -1.23
N LEU A 133 0.31 -1.30 -1.61
CA LEU A 133 0.54 -0.89 -2.98
C LEU A 133 1.97 -1.21 -3.43
N VAL A 134 2.98 -0.97 -2.60
CA VAL A 134 4.38 -1.37 -2.90
C VAL A 134 4.46 -2.88 -3.13
N LYS A 135 3.82 -3.67 -2.25
CA LYS A 135 3.67 -5.13 -2.43
C LYS A 135 3.02 -5.48 -3.75
N TYR A 136 1.88 -4.86 -4.04
CA TYR A 136 1.16 -5.10 -5.29
C TYR A 136 2.02 -4.82 -6.51
N ILE A 137 2.74 -3.69 -6.52
CA ILE A 137 3.61 -3.30 -7.63
C ILE A 137 4.69 -4.35 -7.85
N HIS A 138 5.38 -4.79 -6.80
CA HIS A 138 6.47 -5.76 -6.92
C HIS A 138 6.02 -7.20 -7.21
N LEU A 139 4.81 -7.58 -6.79
CA LEU A 139 4.23 -8.90 -7.10
C LEU A 139 3.56 -8.94 -8.48
N ASN A 140 3.33 -7.80 -9.13
CA ASN A 140 2.62 -7.75 -10.40
C ASN A 140 3.29 -8.57 -11.52
N PRO A 141 4.63 -8.59 -11.67
CA PRO A 141 5.30 -9.49 -12.63
C PRO A 141 5.06 -10.98 -12.34
N VAL A 142 4.99 -11.37 -11.07
CA VAL A 142 4.68 -12.75 -10.65
C VAL A 142 3.22 -13.09 -10.96
N GLU A 143 2.27 -12.21 -10.59
CA GLU A 143 0.84 -12.36 -10.92
C GLU A 143 0.60 -12.43 -12.44
N ALA A 144 1.44 -11.77 -13.24
CA ALA A 144 1.41 -11.82 -14.71
C ALA A 144 2.11 -13.05 -15.31
N GLY A 145 2.71 -13.93 -14.49
CA GLY A 145 3.42 -15.13 -14.95
C GLY A 145 4.75 -14.85 -15.66
N LEU A 146 5.34 -13.67 -15.47
CA LEU A 146 6.61 -13.27 -16.12
C LEU A 146 7.84 -13.82 -15.37
N CYS A 147 7.68 -14.14 -14.09
CA CYS A 147 8.73 -14.65 -13.22
C CYS A 147 8.13 -15.49 -12.08
N ARG A 148 8.98 -16.23 -11.34
CA ARG A 148 8.53 -17.07 -10.21
C ARG A 148 8.49 -16.28 -8.92
N GLU A 149 9.55 -15.52 -8.66
CA GLU A 149 9.68 -14.65 -7.49
C GLU A 149 9.87 -13.19 -7.92
N PRO A 150 9.55 -12.19 -7.07
CA PRO A 150 9.77 -10.78 -7.39
C PRO A 150 11.23 -10.43 -7.70
N ASP A 151 12.18 -11.12 -7.05
CA ASP A 151 13.63 -10.94 -7.28
C ASP A 151 14.08 -11.37 -8.68
N ASP A 152 13.33 -12.26 -9.34
CA ASP A 152 13.65 -12.75 -10.67
C ASP A 152 13.31 -11.74 -11.78
N TYR A 153 12.59 -10.66 -11.46
CA TYR A 153 12.15 -9.67 -12.45
C TYR A 153 12.98 -8.38 -12.43
N PRO A 154 13.88 -8.18 -13.41
CA PRO A 154 14.85 -7.08 -13.39
C PRO A 154 14.23 -5.70 -13.65
N TRP A 155 12.99 -5.65 -14.16
CA TRP A 155 12.28 -4.42 -14.51
C TRP A 155 11.28 -3.99 -13.43
N SER A 156 11.63 -4.26 -12.17
CA SER A 156 10.94 -3.75 -10.99
C SER A 156 11.94 -3.14 -10.01
N SER A 157 11.45 -2.29 -9.10
CA SER A 157 12.25 -1.77 -7.99
C SER A 157 12.41 -2.76 -6.83
N HIS A 158 11.95 -4.01 -6.97
CA HIS A 158 12.00 -4.97 -5.87
C HIS A 158 13.40 -5.09 -5.26
N SER A 159 14.42 -5.14 -6.12
CA SER A 159 15.83 -5.27 -5.75
C SER A 159 16.40 -4.07 -4.97
N HIS A 160 15.84 -2.86 -5.11
CA HIS A 160 16.21 -1.72 -4.25
C HIS A 160 15.76 -1.92 -2.80
N TYR A 161 14.68 -2.69 -2.60
CA TYR A 161 14.18 -3.05 -1.28
C TYR A 161 14.99 -4.25 -0.77
N SER A 162 14.77 -5.41 -1.38
CA SER A 162 15.82 -6.29 -1.88
C SER A 162 17.24 -6.34 -1.28
N ILE A 163 18.16 -6.23 -2.21
CA ILE A 163 19.59 -6.27 -1.98
C ILE A 163 20.16 -4.86 -1.82
N GLY A 164 19.30 -3.83 -1.71
CA GLY A 164 19.69 -2.43 -1.60
C GLY A 164 20.17 -1.79 -2.91
N TRP A 165 20.01 -2.48 -4.04
CA TRP A 165 20.48 -2.04 -5.34
C TRP A 165 19.55 -2.51 -6.46
N GLY A 166 19.37 -1.70 -7.50
CA GLY A 166 18.55 -2.06 -8.66
C GLY A 166 18.68 -1.05 -9.81
N ARG A 167 17.86 -1.23 -10.86
CA ARG A 167 17.90 -0.39 -12.07
C ARG A 167 17.18 0.95 -11.86
N GLY A 168 17.81 2.05 -12.29
CA GLY A 168 17.26 3.39 -12.13
C GLY A 168 17.27 3.91 -10.69
N THR A 169 16.87 5.17 -10.54
CA THR A 169 16.90 5.88 -9.25
C THR A 169 15.57 5.75 -8.52
N VAL A 170 15.61 5.11 -7.34
CA VAL A 170 14.44 4.86 -6.48
C VAL A 170 14.77 5.31 -5.06
N GLU A 171 13.92 6.14 -4.47
CA GLU A 171 14.02 6.50 -3.06
C GLU A 171 13.22 5.51 -2.21
N THR A 172 13.94 4.67 -1.46
CA THR A 172 13.36 3.64 -0.59
C THR A 172 13.24 4.05 0.87
N GLY A 173 13.92 5.12 1.31
CA GLY A 173 14.00 5.56 2.69
C GLY A 173 12.63 5.84 3.32
N LEU A 174 11.76 6.60 2.63
CA LEU A 174 10.39 6.83 3.10
C LEU A 174 9.64 5.51 3.35
N VAL A 175 9.56 4.65 2.33
CA VAL A 175 8.83 3.38 2.42
C VAL A 175 9.46 2.45 3.47
N LYS A 176 10.79 2.35 3.52
CA LYS A 176 11.52 1.56 4.51
C LYS A 176 11.30 2.08 5.94
N SER A 177 11.22 3.40 6.13
CA SER A 177 10.91 3.99 7.43
C SER A 177 9.49 3.65 7.88
N ILE A 178 8.52 3.69 6.98
CA ILE A 178 7.14 3.27 7.25
C ILE A 178 7.14 1.77 7.58
N MET A 179 7.77 0.92 6.75
CA MET A 179 7.93 -0.52 7.02
C MET A 179 8.55 -0.81 8.39
N ALA A 180 9.55 -0.03 8.80
CA ALA A 180 10.20 -0.16 10.10
C ALA A 180 9.25 0.15 11.27
N VAL A 181 8.39 1.16 11.14
CA VAL A 181 7.30 1.44 12.11
C VAL A 181 6.34 0.25 12.19
N PHE A 182 6.08 -0.39 11.05
CA PHE A 182 5.28 -1.61 10.96
C PHE A 182 6.08 -2.90 11.22
N GLY A 183 7.32 -2.83 11.70
CA GLY A 183 8.10 -3.99 12.14
C GLY A 183 8.35 -5.10 11.14
N THR A 184 8.22 -4.80 9.84
CA THR A 184 8.58 -5.72 8.77
C THR A 184 10.04 -5.47 8.41
N GLY A 185 10.89 -6.48 8.58
CA GLY A 185 12.23 -6.48 8.01
C GLY A 185 12.15 -6.44 6.48
N ILE A 186 13.18 -5.89 5.87
CA ILE A 186 13.31 -5.76 4.42
C ILE A 186 13.35 -7.20 3.82
N ILE A 187 12.26 -7.58 3.11
CA ILE A 187 12.09 -8.60 2.03
C ILE A 187 11.29 -9.87 2.30
N ASP A 188 11.35 -10.51 3.46
CA ASP A 188 10.70 -11.83 3.60
C ASP A 188 9.16 -11.78 3.81
N ASP A 189 8.58 -10.58 3.89
CA ASP A 189 7.27 -10.40 4.51
C ASP A 189 6.22 -9.67 3.66
N TYR A 190 6.23 -9.80 2.33
CA TYR A 190 4.98 -9.53 1.59
C TYR A 190 3.83 -10.34 2.18
N ALA A 191 4.10 -11.54 2.70
CA ALA A 191 3.13 -12.36 3.43
C ALA A 191 2.60 -11.71 4.73
N LEU A 192 3.34 -10.82 5.40
CA LEU A 192 2.91 -10.16 6.64
C LEU A 192 2.27 -8.78 6.42
N LEU A 193 2.32 -8.25 5.18
CA LEU A 193 1.56 -7.08 4.83
C LEU A 193 0.08 -7.46 4.68
N PRO A 194 -0.84 -6.74 5.34
CA PRO A 194 -2.26 -7.10 5.42
C PRO A 194 -2.84 -7.40 4.03
N ALA A 195 -3.67 -8.44 3.94
CA ALA A 195 -4.33 -8.81 2.70
C ALA A 195 -5.31 -7.71 2.22
N LYS A 196 -5.39 -7.57 0.90
CA LYS A 196 -6.09 -6.55 0.09
C LYS A 196 -7.52 -6.20 0.58
N PRO A 197 -8.01 -4.98 0.30
CA PRO A 197 -8.49 -4.65 -1.04
C PRO A 197 -7.70 -3.50 -1.66
N VAL A 198 -6.59 -3.81 -2.35
CA VAL A 198 -6.22 -3.01 -3.53
C VAL A 198 -7.30 -3.37 -4.53
N GLU A 199 -8.36 -2.56 -4.54
CA GLU A 199 -9.41 -2.60 -5.54
C GLU A 199 -8.71 -2.73 -6.90
N ALA A 200 -8.77 -3.94 -7.45
CA ALA A 200 -8.35 -4.25 -8.81
C ALA A 200 -9.39 -3.63 -9.75
N VAL A 201 -9.57 -2.32 -9.65
CA VAL A 201 -10.41 -1.57 -10.54
C VAL A 201 -9.42 -0.90 -11.49
N LEU A 202 -9.25 -1.55 -12.63
CA LEU A 202 -9.17 -0.77 -13.86
C LEU A 202 -10.62 -0.45 -14.22
N PRO A 203 -11.18 0.76 -13.96
CA PRO A 203 -12.41 1.12 -14.62
C PRO A 203 -12.14 2.30 -15.55
N ASP A 204 -12.76 2.26 -16.71
CA ASP A 204 -13.20 3.46 -17.43
C ASP A 204 -14.51 4.00 -16.81
N GLN A 205 -14.65 3.96 -15.47
CA GLN A 205 -15.82 4.44 -14.76
C GLN A 205 -15.38 5.28 -13.55
N PRO A 206 -16.06 6.42 -13.27
CA PRO A 206 -15.73 7.29 -12.16
C PRO A 206 -16.21 6.65 -10.85
N VAL A 207 -15.31 6.48 -9.88
CA VAL A 207 -15.69 6.03 -8.53
C VAL A 207 -15.92 7.25 -7.65
N LYS A 208 -17.20 7.47 -7.30
CA LYS A 208 -17.60 8.27 -6.13
C LYS A 208 -17.24 7.49 -4.87
N GLY A 209 -16.78 8.22 -3.84
CA GLY A 209 -16.13 7.67 -2.66
C GLY A 209 -16.78 6.44 -2.02
N ALA A 210 -15.94 5.57 -1.48
CA ALA A 210 -16.33 4.51 -0.58
C ALA A 210 -15.20 4.27 0.43
N THR A 211 -15.46 4.65 1.69
CA THR A 211 -14.76 4.13 2.86
C THR A 211 -15.16 2.67 3.06
N THR A 212 -14.21 1.73 3.03
CA THR A 212 -14.49 0.35 3.43
C THR A 212 -13.54 -0.08 4.54
N LYS A 213 -14.03 0.08 5.78
CA LYS A 213 -13.64 -0.78 6.90
C LYS A 213 -13.89 -2.23 6.49
N SER A 214 -12.94 -3.13 6.67
CA SER A 214 -13.24 -4.58 6.63
C SER A 214 -14.11 -4.90 7.85
N VAL A 215 -15.32 -5.41 7.60
CA VAL A 215 -16.44 -5.39 8.55
C VAL A 215 -16.45 -6.55 9.56
N GLU A 216 -15.57 -7.55 9.52
CA GLU A 216 -15.86 -8.80 10.28
C GLU A 216 -14.97 -9.18 11.48
N THR A 217 -13.94 -8.41 11.83
CA THR A 217 -13.07 -8.75 12.97
C THR A 217 -13.14 -7.67 14.06
N THR A 218 -13.99 -7.88 15.06
CA THR A 218 -14.14 -6.98 16.22
C THR A 218 -12.96 -7.09 17.19
N LEU A 219 -12.71 -6.04 17.98
CA LEU A 219 -11.74 -6.09 19.09
C LEU A 219 -12.06 -7.23 20.07
N ASP A 220 -13.34 -7.50 20.35
CA ASP A 220 -13.76 -8.62 21.22
C ASP A 220 -13.38 -9.99 20.66
N ARG A 221 -13.48 -10.13 19.33
CA ARG A 221 -13.11 -11.37 18.64
C ARG A 221 -11.60 -11.58 18.68
N LEU A 222 -10.81 -10.55 18.39
CA LEU A 222 -9.35 -10.60 18.52
C LEU A 222 -8.91 -10.88 19.95
N LEU A 223 -9.59 -10.28 20.93
CA LEU A 223 -9.31 -10.51 22.34
C LEU A 223 -9.52 -11.98 22.70
N SER A 224 -10.61 -12.58 22.21
CA SER A 224 -10.96 -13.98 22.43
C SER A 224 -9.96 -14.94 21.80
N ILE A 225 -9.55 -14.70 20.55
CA ILE A 225 -8.55 -15.51 19.84
C ILE A 225 -7.22 -15.47 20.59
N VAL A 226 -6.73 -14.27 20.93
CA VAL A 226 -5.44 -14.11 21.62
C VAL A 226 -5.47 -14.72 23.02
N ALA A 227 -6.60 -14.60 23.72
CA ALA A 227 -6.81 -15.20 25.03
C ALA A 227 -6.77 -16.74 24.95
N GLN A 228 -7.48 -17.34 23.99
CA GLN A 228 -7.48 -18.78 23.75
C GLN A 228 -6.09 -19.31 23.41
N LEU A 229 -5.40 -18.69 22.45
CA LEU A 229 -4.04 -19.08 22.03
C LEU A 229 -2.99 -18.91 23.13
N SER A 230 -3.26 -18.01 24.08
CA SER A 230 -2.38 -17.79 25.23
C SER A 230 -2.85 -18.55 26.47
N ASN A 231 -3.91 -19.37 26.38
CA ASN A 231 -4.51 -20.08 27.53
C ASN A 231 -4.80 -19.16 28.72
N LEU A 232 -5.44 -18.02 28.45
CA LEU A 232 -5.83 -16.99 29.41
C LEU A 232 -7.32 -16.67 29.29
N PRO A 233 -7.98 -16.22 30.37
CA PRO A 233 -9.31 -15.63 30.24
C PRO A 233 -9.20 -14.25 29.55
N PRO A 234 -10.17 -13.86 28.68
CA PRO A 234 -10.14 -12.56 28.01
C PRO A 234 -10.03 -11.36 28.96
N SER A 235 -10.66 -11.45 30.15
CA SER A 235 -10.58 -10.41 31.19
C SER A 235 -9.15 -10.12 31.67
N ALA A 236 -8.27 -11.13 31.70
CA ALA A 236 -6.87 -10.93 32.12
C ALA A 236 -6.10 -9.98 31.19
N LEU A 237 -6.50 -9.91 29.91
CA LEU A 237 -5.89 -9.00 28.94
C LEU A 237 -6.32 -7.54 29.16
N LEU A 238 -7.47 -7.30 29.81
CA LEU A 238 -7.96 -5.97 30.15
C LEU A 238 -7.36 -5.45 31.47
N GLU A 239 -7.08 -6.36 32.41
CA GLU A 239 -6.58 -6.01 33.74
C GLU A 239 -5.13 -5.50 33.76
N SER A 240 -4.78 -4.72 34.80
CA SER A 240 -3.40 -4.29 35.02
C SER A 240 -2.60 -5.33 35.78
N THR A 241 -1.53 -5.82 35.15
CA THR A 241 -0.66 -6.84 35.74
C THR A 241 0.77 -6.72 35.23
N LYS A 242 1.71 -7.18 36.05
CA LYS A 242 3.14 -7.34 35.70
C LYS A 242 3.49 -8.77 35.31
N ILE A 243 2.53 -9.71 35.34
CA ILE A 243 2.75 -11.10 34.96
C ILE A 243 3.20 -11.15 33.49
N ARG A 244 4.43 -11.63 33.27
CA ARG A 244 5.12 -11.59 31.97
C ARG A 244 4.30 -12.22 30.85
N HIS A 245 3.69 -13.37 31.11
CA HIS A 245 2.87 -14.10 30.14
C HIS A 245 1.64 -13.29 29.68
N VAL A 246 0.92 -12.67 30.63
CA VAL A 246 -0.25 -11.84 30.34
C VAL A 246 0.14 -10.55 29.61
N VAL A 247 1.28 -9.96 29.99
CA VAL A 247 1.83 -8.78 29.29
C VAL A 247 2.20 -9.11 27.84
N GLN A 248 2.78 -10.29 27.59
CA GLN A 248 3.08 -10.76 26.23
C GLN A 248 1.79 -11.00 25.43
N ALA A 249 0.80 -11.69 26.00
CA ALA A 249 -0.48 -11.90 25.33
C ALA A 249 -1.21 -10.57 25.01
N ARG A 250 -1.16 -9.58 25.91
CA ARG A 250 -1.73 -8.25 25.66
C ARG A 250 -1.01 -7.51 24.53
N ARG A 251 0.33 -7.60 24.50
CA ARG A 251 1.13 -7.03 23.41
C ARG A 251 0.79 -7.68 22.07
N LEU A 252 0.59 -9.00 22.04
CA LEU A 252 0.12 -9.73 20.87
C LEU A 252 -1.24 -9.22 20.39
N PHE A 253 -2.20 -9.06 21.31
CA PHE A 253 -3.51 -8.48 21.01
C PHE A 253 -3.40 -7.07 20.42
N ILE A 254 -2.66 -6.17 21.08
CA ILE A 254 -2.45 -4.79 20.63
C ILE A 254 -1.86 -4.77 19.22
N TYR A 255 -0.83 -5.58 18.99
CA TYR A 255 -0.19 -5.66 17.69
C TYR A 255 -1.17 -6.16 16.62
N CYS A 256 -1.91 -7.24 16.88
CA CYS A 256 -2.87 -7.80 15.91
C CYS A 256 -4.05 -6.86 15.65
N ALA A 257 -4.59 -6.19 16.68
CA ALA A 257 -5.64 -5.17 16.51
C ALA A 257 -5.18 -4.01 15.62
N SER A 258 -3.93 -3.56 15.78
CA SER A 258 -3.34 -2.57 14.89
C SER A 258 -3.21 -3.08 13.45
N ARG A 259 -2.97 -4.38 13.22
CA ARG A 259 -2.87 -4.99 11.88
C ARG A 259 -4.20 -5.10 11.16
N VAL A 260 -5.27 -5.35 11.92
CA VAL A 260 -6.65 -5.44 11.42
C VAL A 260 -7.24 -4.04 11.11
N GLY A 261 -6.52 -2.95 11.45
CA GLY A 261 -6.85 -1.59 11.05
C GLY A 261 -7.45 -0.72 12.15
N TYR A 262 -7.43 -1.16 13.41
CA TYR A 262 -7.86 -0.32 14.54
C TYR A 262 -6.83 0.78 14.86
N LYS A 263 -7.32 2.00 15.09
CA LYS A 263 -6.49 3.12 15.52
C LYS A 263 -6.00 2.91 16.95
N MET A 264 -4.83 3.45 17.27
CA MET A 264 -4.27 3.35 18.63
C MET A 264 -5.21 3.91 19.71
N SER A 265 -5.97 4.95 19.38
CA SER A 265 -6.99 5.52 20.26
C SER A 265 -8.14 4.56 20.55
N GLU A 266 -8.56 3.78 19.56
CA GLU A 266 -9.64 2.79 19.71
C GLU A 266 -9.16 1.60 20.55
N ILE A 267 -7.94 1.13 20.30
CA ILE A 267 -7.30 0.06 21.07
C ILE A 267 -7.05 0.50 22.52
N GLY A 268 -6.55 1.72 22.71
CA GLY A 268 -6.28 2.31 24.02
C GLY A 268 -7.57 2.47 24.83
N GLN A 269 -8.62 3.00 24.22
CA GLN A 269 -9.94 3.11 24.84
C GLN A 269 -10.49 1.73 25.24
N TYR A 270 -10.38 0.74 24.36
CA TYR A 270 -10.84 -0.63 24.62
C TYR A 270 -10.11 -1.30 25.79
N LEU A 271 -8.80 -1.09 25.91
CA LEU A 271 -7.97 -1.68 26.97
C LEU A 271 -7.90 -0.83 28.27
N GLY A 272 -8.47 0.38 28.27
CA GLY A 272 -8.27 1.35 29.35
C GLY A 272 -6.81 1.79 29.50
N ARG A 273 -6.10 2.02 28.38
CA ARG A 273 -4.66 2.36 28.33
C ARG A 273 -4.38 3.63 27.53
N SER A 274 -3.27 4.27 27.87
CA SER A 274 -2.78 5.43 27.12
C SER A 274 -2.29 5.02 25.73
N ASN A 275 -2.44 5.92 24.75
CA ASN A 275 -1.92 5.71 23.40
C ASN A 275 -0.41 5.43 23.40
N THR A 276 0.34 6.03 24.32
CA THR A 276 1.78 5.77 24.51
C THR A 276 2.04 4.31 24.88
N SER A 277 1.26 3.74 25.81
CA SER A 277 1.40 2.34 26.21
C SER A 277 1.03 1.37 25.07
N VAL A 278 0.04 1.73 24.25
CA VAL A 278 -0.30 0.97 23.03
C VAL A 278 0.86 1.05 22.02
N SER A 279 1.47 2.23 21.84
CA SER A 279 2.62 2.43 20.96
C SER A 279 3.84 1.61 21.36
N GLU A 280 4.22 1.68 22.64
CA GLU A 280 5.32 0.89 23.19
C GLU A 280 5.09 -0.62 23.06
N ALA A 281 3.83 -1.06 23.18
CA ALA A 281 3.45 -2.45 23.00
C ALA A 281 3.61 -2.91 21.53
N VAL A 282 3.16 -2.10 20.57
CA VAL A 282 3.37 -2.36 19.13
C VAL A 282 4.87 -2.42 18.82
N GLU A 283 5.63 -1.42 19.26
CA GLU A 283 7.08 -1.35 19.03
C GLU A 283 7.82 -2.54 19.65
N HIS A 284 7.40 -3.00 20.83
CA HIS A 284 7.98 -4.18 21.47
C HIS A 284 7.79 -5.44 20.62
N VAL A 285 6.57 -5.69 20.11
CA VAL A 285 6.29 -6.87 19.27
C VAL A 285 7.01 -6.75 17.95
N THR A 286 6.99 -5.57 17.32
CA THR A 286 7.77 -5.22 16.13
C THR A 286 9.24 -5.61 16.29
N ARG A 287 9.93 -5.15 17.36
CA ARG A 287 11.33 -5.53 17.61
C ARG A 287 11.52 -7.03 17.81
N LYS A 288 10.53 -7.71 18.39
CA LYS A 288 10.57 -9.17 18.59
C LYS A 288 10.28 -9.97 17.33
N LEU A 289 9.68 -9.39 16.30
CA LEU A 289 9.52 -10.04 14.99
C LEU A 289 10.83 -10.01 14.18
N LEU A 290 11.70 -9.03 14.42
CA LEU A 290 13.02 -8.94 13.80
C LEU A 290 14.05 -9.94 14.36
N ASP A 291 13.74 -10.56 15.50
CA ASP A 291 14.60 -11.51 16.19
C ASP A 291 14.34 -12.94 15.67
N ARG A 292 15.28 -13.51 14.89
CA ARG A 292 15.11 -14.84 14.25
C ARG A 292 14.92 -16.00 15.23
N GLN A 293 15.24 -15.82 16.52
CA GLN A 293 15.02 -16.85 17.56
C GLN A 293 13.66 -16.70 18.27
N SER A 294 12.85 -15.72 17.87
CA SER A 294 11.62 -15.32 18.53
C SER A 294 10.41 -16.09 18.01
N ASN A 295 9.56 -16.58 18.92
CA ASN A 295 8.31 -17.27 18.56
C ASN A 295 7.16 -16.30 18.17
N TRP A 296 7.42 -15.00 18.14
CA TRP A 296 6.39 -13.98 17.89
C TRP A 296 5.82 -14.05 16.48
N THR A 297 6.64 -14.37 15.48
CA THR A 297 6.19 -14.48 14.07
C THR A 297 5.12 -15.55 13.92
N HIS A 298 5.35 -16.73 14.51
CA HIS A 298 4.37 -17.82 14.51
C HIS A 298 3.07 -17.42 15.22
N ARG A 299 3.17 -16.77 16.39
CA ARG A 299 2.01 -16.39 17.20
C ARG A 299 1.15 -15.30 16.54
N VAL A 300 1.79 -14.31 15.90
CA VAL A 300 1.07 -13.28 15.13
C VAL A 300 0.34 -13.92 13.95
N LYS A 301 1.03 -14.76 13.18
CA LYS A 301 0.43 -15.46 12.04
C LYS A 301 -0.78 -16.28 12.46
N GLN A 302 -0.67 -17.06 13.53
CA GLN A 302 -1.76 -17.89 14.03
C GLN A 302 -3.00 -17.07 14.42
N VAL A 303 -2.83 -15.92 15.09
CA VAL A 303 -3.95 -15.04 15.47
C VAL A 303 -4.64 -14.47 14.24
N LEU A 304 -3.88 -14.02 13.24
CA LEU A 304 -4.43 -13.39 12.04
C LEU A 304 -5.12 -14.43 11.13
N ASP A 305 -4.51 -15.60 10.95
CA ASP A 305 -5.10 -16.71 10.18
C ASP A 305 -6.43 -17.19 10.80
N GLU A 306 -6.52 -17.26 12.14
CA GLU A 306 -7.76 -17.61 12.85
C GLU A 306 -8.84 -16.52 12.75
N ALA A 307 -8.44 -15.24 12.74
CA ALA A 307 -9.35 -14.12 12.54
C ALA A 307 -9.97 -14.12 11.14
N ASP A 308 -9.17 -14.45 10.11
CA ASP A 308 -9.62 -14.52 8.73
C ASP A 308 -10.45 -15.78 8.43
N SER A 309 -10.05 -16.94 8.93
CA SER A 309 -10.69 -18.24 8.63
C SER A 309 -12.14 -18.37 9.12
N SER A 310 -12.50 -17.67 10.20
CA SER A 310 -13.87 -17.71 10.74
C SER A 310 -14.78 -16.59 10.24
N ALA A 311 -14.28 -15.65 9.43
CA ALA A 311 -15.10 -14.70 8.65
C ALA A 311 -15.83 -15.40 7.48
N THR A 312 -15.22 -16.45 6.93
CA THR A 312 -15.81 -17.23 5.82
C THR A 312 -16.98 -18.14 6.24
N VAL A 313 -17.08 -18.48 7.53
CA VAL A 313 -18.09 -19.43 8.05
C VAL A 313 -19.44 -18.74 8.30
N SER A 314 -19.45 -17.46 8.68
CA SER A 314 -20.65 -16.66 8.98
C SER A 314 -21.56 -16.41 7.77
N HIS A 315 -21.01 -16.38 6.55
CA HIS A 315 -21.82 -16.22 5.33
C HIS A 315 -22.57 -17.49 4.87
N SER A 316 -22.25 -18.66 5.42
CA SER A 316 -22.88 -19.93 5.01
C SER A 316 -24.21 -20.27 5.73
N ARG A 317 -24.56 -19.55 6.80
CA ARG A 317 -25.73 -19.88 7.66
C ARG A 317 -26.95 -18.96 7.51
N LEU A 318 -26.92 -17.98 6.61
CA LEU A 318 -28.03 -17.03 6.42
C LEU A 318 -28.79 -17.15 5.09
N SER A 319 -28.55 -18.19 4.26
CA SER A 319 -29.30 -18.42 3.01
C SER A 319 -30.30 -19.58 3.05
N LYS A 320 -30.62 -20.09 4.24
CA LYS A 320 -31.67 -21.11 4.41
C LYS A 320 -32.63 -20.69 5.52
N HIS A 321 -33.53 -19.76 5.20
CA HIS A 321 -34.94 -19.78 5.60
C HIS A 321 -35.71 -18.76 4.77
#